data_AF-A0AA40A6T2-F1
#
_entry.id   AF-A0AA40A6T2-F1
#
_cell.length_a   1.000
_cell.length_b   1.000
_cell.length_c   1.000
_cell.angle_alpha   90.00
_cell.angle_beta   90.00
_cell.angle_gamma   90.00
#
_symmetry.space_group_name_H-M   'P 1'
#
loop_
_entity.id
_entity.type
_entity.pdbx_description
1 polymer ?
#
loop_
_entity_poly.entity_id
_entity_poly.type
_entity_poly.pdbx_seq_one_letter_code
_entity_poly.pdbx_strand_id
1 'polypeptide(L)'
;MSMEQKVVFTKRVATFQAELSGRGKPESLFRDIGTLDPRKVDQVDQGHDAEDLDKVSPGLLVSHEFFMGDHLYYDIPRGPFRSSHDWLSAVLNIIIVHQTAVLEKTDDEDEKEDAEEILPVARKLLSLVPKVFPPHLDEAETTALYHHDLHLNNILVNEEGEITAVLDWECVSAMPLWMATMVPKFLDEPVREEEPQRDMYMDEIPEKCNDENEGKNELYFIHRMEYETTQLRKVYNATLRELWPEWPLEESYVELDFFQAISQCDGIWVKKAGRWADCMEKGQTLRFEDLWGGGLGLKQQ
;
A
#
# COMPACT_ATOMS: atom_id res chain seq x y z
N MET A 1 -4.68 -7.37 24.69
CA MET A 1 -3.44 -8.16 24.52
C MET A 1 -2.29 -7.45 25.20
N SER A 2 -1.44 -8.17 25.94
CA SER A 2 -0.17 -7.63 26.44
C SER A 2 0.80 -7.34 25.29
N MET A 3 1.85 -6.55 25.53
CA MET A 3 2.88 -6.30 24.51
C MET A 3 3.58 -7.58 24.06
N GLU A 4 3.81 -8.53 24.96
CA GLU A 4 4.38 -9.84 24.60
C GLU A 4 3.48 -10.61 23.62
N GLN A 5 2.15 -10.62 23.87
CA GLN A 5 1.19 -11.23 22.96
C GLN A 5 1.15 -10.52 21.61
N LYS A 6 1.22 -9.18 21.60
CA LYS A 6 1.27 -8.38 20.36
C LYS A 6 2.53 -8.70 19.55
N VAL A 7 3.69 -8.84 20.20
CA VAL A 7 4.95 -9.24 19.54
C VAL A 7 4.83 -10.61 18.88
N VAL A 8 4.27 -11.60 19.58
CA VAL A 8 4.05 -12.96 19.02
C VAL A 8 3.12 -12.89 17.82
N PHE A 9 2.01 -12.16 17.92
CA PHE A 9 1.07 -11.95 16.82
C PHE A 9 1.74 -11.30 15.61
N THR A 10 2.49 -10.21 15.80
CA THR A 10 3.19 -9.52 14.72
C THR A 10 4.21 -10.42 14.01
N LYS A 11 4.92 -11.29 14.74
CA LYS A 11 5.82 -12.29 14.12
C LYS A 11 5.08 -13.30 13.25
N ARG A 12 3.88 -13.72 13.69
CA ARG A 12 3.02 -14.62 12.90
C ARG A 12 2.54 -13.95 11.61
N VAL A 13 2.14 -12.68 11.68
CA VAL A 13 1.78 -11.90 10.48
C VAL A 13 2.97 -11.74 9.53
N ALA A 14 4.18 -11.45 10.03
CA ALA A 14 5.39 -11.40 9.20
C ALA A 14 5.69 -12.76 8.52
N THR A 15 5.47 -13.86 9.24
CA THR A 15 5.63 -15.21 8.68
C THR A 15 4.62 -15.46 7.56
N PHE A 16 3.36 -15.12 7.79
CA PHE A 16 2.31 -15.21 6.78
C PHE A 16 2.64 -14.38 5.52
N GLN A 17 3.11 -13.14 5.68
CA GLN A 17 3.51 -12.31 4.54
C GLN A 17 4.68 -12.94 3.77
N ALA A 18 5.70 -13.46 4.47
CA ALA A 18 6.83 -14.12 3.81
C ALA A 18 6.41 -15.37 3.03
N GLU A 19 5.47 -16.15 3.57
CA GLU A 19 4.90 -17.32 2.90
C GLU A 19 4.08 -16.91 1.67
N LEU A 20 3.25 -15.87 1.79
CA LEU A 20 2.45 -15.32 0.70
C LEU A 20 3.32 -14.77 -0.44
N SER A 21 4.48 -14.19 -0.10
CA SER A 21 5.47 -13.72 -1.06
C SER A 21 6.26 -14.83 -1.76
N GLY A 22 5.97 -16.12 -1.49
CA GLY A 22 6.57 -17.26 -2.20
C GLY A 22 7.94 -17.69 -1.70
N ARG A 23 8.31 -17.36 -0.44
CA ARG A 23 9.65 -17.65 0.11
C ARG A 23 10.03 -19.13 -0.02
N GLY A 24 11.24 -19.36 -0.56
CA GLY A 24 11.85 -20.69 -0.68
C GLY A 24 11.28 -21.55 -1.81
N LYS A 25 10.37 -20.98 -2.60
CA LYS A 25 9.72 -21.62 -3.74
C LYS A 25 9.70 -20.66 -4.92
N PRO A 26 10.83 -20.46 -5.63
CA PRO A 26 10.87 -19.60 -6.82
C PRO A 26 9.80 -19.94 -7.86
N GLU A 27 9.38 -21.22 -7.91
CA GLU A 27 8.28 -21.73 -8.73
C GLU A 27 6.89 -21.18 -8.35
N SER A 28 6.75 -20.58 -7.16
CA SER A 28 5.52 -19.95 -6.68
C SER A 28 5.42 -18.45 -7.01
N LEU A 29 6.51 -17.85 -7.52
CA LEU A 29 6.49 -16.47 -7.98
C LEU A 29 5.80 -16.37 -9.34
N PHE A 30 5.02 -15.31 -9.50
CA PHE A 30 4.33 -15.03 -10.73
C PHE A 30 5.18 -14.12 -11.63
N ARG A 31 4.75 -14.03 -12.88
CA ARG A 31 5.18 -13.00 -13.82
C ARG A 31 3.97 -12.17 -14.15
N ASP A 32 4.19 -10.89 -14.37
CA ASP A 32 3.16 -9.90 -14.63
C ASP A 32 2.32 -9.53 -13.38
N ILE A 33 1.69 -8.37 -13.44
CA ILE A 33 0.87 -7.76 -12.39
C ILE A 33 -0.59 -7.93 -12.79
N GLY A 34 -1.39 -8.54 -11.93
CA GLY A 34 -2.79 -8.82 -12.24
C GLY A 34 -3.45 -9.75 -11.24
N THR A 35 -4.78 -9.82 -11.29
CA THR A 35 -5.56 -10.74 -10.47
C THR A 35 -5.43 -12.15 -11.03
N LEU A 36 -5.32 -13.14 -10.14
CA LEU A 36 -5.14 -14.52 -10.55
C LEU A 36 -6.37 -15.03 -11.32
N ASP A 37 -6.15 -15.47 -12.55
CA ASP A 37 -7.18 -16.07 -13.41
C ASP A 37 -6.82 -17.55 -13.64
N PRO A 38 -7.72 -18.50 -13.33
CA PRO A 38 -7.56 -19.87 -13.79
C PRO A 38 -7.68 -19.88 -15.32
N ARG A 39 -6.54 -19.89 -16.01
CA ARG A 39 -6.52 -19.98 -17.48
C ARG A 39 -7.43 -21.12 -17.93
N LYS A 40 -8.53 -20.80 -18.62
CA LYS A 40 -9.07 -21.76 -19.58
C LYS A 40 -8.09 -21.80 -20.73
N VAL A 41 -7.42 -22.94 -20.90
CA VAL A 41 -6.64 -23.23 -22.10
C VAL A 41 -7.64 -23.32 -23.25
N ASP A 42 -8.01 -22.18 -23.83
CA ASP A 42 -8.74 -22.14 -25.09
C ASP A 42 -7.72 -22.38 -26.22
N GLN A 43 -7.49 -23.67 -26.48
CA GLN A 43 -7.03 -24.33 -27.71
C GLN A 43 -6.05 -23.55 -28.59
N VAL A 44 -4.75 -23.88 -28.52
CA VAL A 44 -3.99 -24.51 -29.64
C VAL A 44 -2.73 -25.15 -29.05
N ASP A 45 -2.77 -26.44 -28.70
CA ASP A 45 -1.81 -27.39 -29.29
C ASP A 45 -2.31 -28.82 -29.11
N GLN A 46 -2.31 -29.57 -30.21
CA GLN A 46 -2.64 -30.98 -30.20
C GLN A 46 -1.43 -31.76 -29.72
N GLY A 47 -1.53 -32.29 -28.49
CA GLY A 47 -0.71 -33.40 -28.02
C GLY A 47 0.42 -33.01 -27.08
N HIS A 48 0.18 -33.12 -25.78
CA HIS A 48 0.84 -34.10 -24.92
C HIS A 48 0.24 -34.05 -23.51
N ASP A 49 0.01 -35.25 -22.98
CA ASP A 49 -0.05 -35.67 -21.58
C ASP A 49 -0.91 -34.88 -20.59
N ALA A 50 -1.91 -35.60 -20.07
CA ALA A 50 -2.84 -35.19 -19.02
C ALA A 50 -2.17 -35.11 -17.62
N GLU A 51 -1.24 -34.16 -17.45
CA GLU A 51 -0.71 -33.72 -16.14
C GLU A 51 -0.68 -32.19 -15.97
N ASP A 52 -1.21 -31.40 -16.90
CA ASP A 52 -1.31 -29.93 -16.77
C ASP A 52 -2.56 -29.54 -15.94
N LEU A 53 -2.47 -29.73 -14.62
CA LEU A 53 -3.42 -29.19 -13.65
C LEU A 53 -3.38 -27.65 -13.70
N ASP A 54 -4.49 -27.02 -14.08
CA ASP A 54 -4.93 -25.67 -13.69
C ASP A 54 -3.81 -24.65 -13.42
N LYS A 55 -3.06 -24.24 -14.45
CA LYS A 55 -2.03 -23.22 -14.30
C LYS A 55 -2.66 -21.83 -14.11
N VAL A 56 -2.86 -21.45 -12.86
CA VAL A 56 -3.28 -20.11 -12.44
C VAL A 56 -2.19 -19.10 -12.81
N SER A 57 -2.56 -17.97 -13.41
CA SER A 57 -1.62 -16.89 -13.71
C SER A 57 -2.28 -15.51 -13.56
N PRO A 58 -1.51 -14.43 -13.39
CA PRO A 58 -2.06 -13.08 -13.44
C PRO A 58 -2.76 -12.80 -14.77
N GLY A 59 -3.98 -12.30 -14.69
CA GLY A 59 -4.81 -11.84 -15.80
C GLY A 59 -5.12 -10.36 -15.66
N LEU A 60 -6.36 -9.96 -15.98
CA LEU A 60 -6.79 -8.58 -15.76
C LEU A 60 -6.64 -8.21 -14.27
N LEU A 61 -6.15 -7.00 -13.99
CA LEU A 61 -6.08 -6.44 -12.65
C LEU A 61 -7.48 -5.99 -12.23
N VAL A 62 -7.99 -6.61 -11.18
CA VAL A 62 -9.21 -6.22 -10.48
C VAL A 62 -8.81 -5.43 -9.26
N SER A 63 -8.96 -4.11 -9.31
CA SER A 63 -8.76 -3.22 -8.17
C SER A 63 -9.72 -2.03 -8.25
N HIS A 64 -9.99 -1.41 -7.10
CA HIS A 64 -10.95 -0.30 -6.99
C HIS A 64 -10.68 0.83 -7.97
N GLU A 65 -9.41 1.16 -8.19
CA GLU A 65 -8.95 2.19 -9.13
C GLU A 65 -9.46 1.93 -10.56
N PHE A 66 -9.64 0.66 -10.95
CA PHE A 66 -10.03 0.29 -12.30
C PHE A 66 -11.54 0.19 -12.51
N PHE A 67 -12.35 -0.09 -11.49
CA PHE A 67 -13.78 -0.35 -11.67
C PHE A 67 -14.72 0.61 -10.93
N MET A 68 -14.24 1.42 -9.99
CA MET A 68 -15.11 2.36 -9.27
C MET A 68 -15.58 3.50 -10.17
N GLY A 69 -16.81 3.97 -9.93
CA GLY A 69 -17.41 5.06 -10.72
C GLY A 69 -17.49 4.72 -12.20
N ASP A 70 -17.08 5.67 -13.05
CA ASP A 70 -17.07 5.50 -14.51
C ASP A 70 -15.80 4.80 -15.03
N HIS A 71 -14.87 4.41 -14.15
CA HIS A 71 -13.54 3.93 -14.56
C HIS A 71 -13.63 2.65 -15.39
N LEU A 72 -14.67 1.82 -15.18
CA LEU A 72 -14.90 0.59 -15.94
C LEU A 72 -15.08 0.84 -17.45
N TYR A 73 -15.56 2.03 -17.84
CA TYR A 73 -15.88 2.37 -19.23
C TYR A 73 -14.73 3.07 -19.97
N TYR A 74 -13.64 3.40 -19.28
CA TYR A 74 -12.48 4.03 -19.92
C TYR A 74 -11.68 2.99 -20.71
N ASP A 75 -11.30 3.38 -21.92
CA ASP A 75 -10.46 2.60 -22.84
C ASP A 75 -8.99 2.71 -22.42
N ILE A 76 -8.65 1.96 -21.37
CA ILE A 76 -7.32 1.93 -20.74
C ILE A 76 -6.92 0.46 -20.55
N PRO A 77 -5.63 0.10 -20.75
CA PRO A 77 -5.14 -1.25 -20.48
C PRO A 77 -5.44 -1.66 -19.03
N ARG A 78 -5.95 -2.89 -18.83
CA ARG A 78 -6.35 -3.43 -17.51
C ARG A 78 -5.48 -4.60 -17.05
N GLY A 79 -4.32 -4.76 -17.64
CA GLY A 79 -3.41 -5.86 -17.37
C GLY A 79 -3.71 -7.15 -18.17
N PRO A 80 -3.02 -8.26 -17.88
CA PRO A 80 -1.90 -8.31 -16.94
C PRO A 80 -0.78 -7.36 -17.38
N PHE A 81 -0.23 -6.58 -16.45
CA PHE A 81 0.82 -5.61 -16.76
C PHE A 81 2.19 -6.26 -16.62
N ARG A 82 3.07 -6.06 -17.58
CA ARG A 82 4.40 -6.69 -17.54
C ARG A 82 5.34 -6.02 -16.54
N SER A 83 5.02 -4.80 -16.11
CA SER A 83 5.90 -3.97 -15.28
C SER A 83 5.12 -2.95 -14.45
N SER A 84 5.73 -2.51 -13.35
CA SER A 84 5.26 -1.38 -12.54
C SER A 84 5.10 -0.10 -13.35
N HIS A 85 5.94 0.11 -14.37
CA HIS A 85 5.82 1.21 -15.33
C HIS A 85 4.45 1.19 -16.02
N ASP A 86 4.06 0.05 -16.59
CA ASP A 86 2.81 -0.07 -17.36
C ASP A 86 1.58 0.01 -16.46
N TRP A 87 1.65 -0.63 -15.29
CA TRP A 87 0.58 -0.62 -14.29
C TRP A 87 0.31 0.80 -13.77
N LEU A 88 1.33 1.50 -13.27
CA LEU A 88 1.16 2.83 -12.69
C LEU A 88 0.85 3.89 -13.74
N SER A 89 1.34 3.72 -14.98
CA SER A 89 0.90 4.53 -16.12
C SER A 89 -0.60 4.36 -16.39
N ALA A 90 -1.14 3.14 -16.33
CA ALA A 90 -2.56 2.90 -16.52
C ALA A 90 -3.40 3.56 -15.41
N VAL A 91 -2.99 3.43 -14.14
CA VAL A 91 -3.64 4.10 -13.00
C VAL A 91 -3.67 5.62 -13.18
N LEU A 92 -2.54 6.23 -13.52
CA LEU A 92 -2.47 7.68 -13.75
C LEU A 92 -3.30 8.13 -14.95
N ASN A 93 -3.36 7.33 -16.02
CA ASN A 93 -4.22 7.64 -17.17
C ASN A 93 -5.71 7.57 -16.81
N ILE A 94 -6.14 6.69 -15.90
CA ILE A 94 -7.51 6.69 -15.38
C ILE A 94 -7.83 8.03 -14.74
N ILE A 95 -6.96 8.50 -13.83
CA ILE A 95 -7.13 9.80 -13.17
C ILE A 95 -7.18 10.94 -14.21
N ILE A 96 -6.27 10.95 -15.18
CA ILE A 96 -6.24 11.98 -16.22
C ILE A 96 -7.52 11.98 -17.07
N VAL A 97 -8.00 10.81 -17.50
CA VAL A 97 -9.24 10.69 -18.29
C VAL A 97 -10.44 11.15 -17.46
N HIS A 98 -10.53 10.70 -16.21
CA HIS A 98 -11.61 11.07 -15.30
C HIS A 98 -11.68 12.58 -15.09
N GLN A 99 -10.57 13.19 -14.65
CA GLN A 99 -10.52 14.62 -14.33
C GLN A 99 -10.69 15.51 -15.58
N THR A 100 -10.22 15.05 -16.74
CA THR A 100 -10.52 15.75 -18.01
C THR A 100 -12.02 15.75 -18.31
N ALA A 101 -12.69 14.61 -18.11
CA ALA A 101 -14.13 14.51 -18.32
C ALA A 101 -14.94 15.34 -17.30
N VAL A 102 -14.47 15.46 -16.05
CA VAL A 102 -15.07 16.35 -15.04
C VAL A 102 -15.02 17.79 -15.52
N LEU A 103 -13.84 18.30 -15.91
CA LEU A 103 -13.67 19.68 -16.39
C LEU A 103 -14.54 20.02 -17.62
N GLU A 104 -14.78 19.05 -18.50
CA GLU A 104 -15.58 19.26 -19.71
C GLU A 104 -17.09 19.26 -19.45
N LYS A 105 -17.56 18.56 -18.41
CA LYS A 105 -18.97 18.20 -18.26
C LYS A 105 -19.64 18.75 -17.02
N THR A 106 -18.88 18.95 -15.93
CA THR A 106 -19.51 19.40 -14.68
C THR A 106 -19.86 20.88 -14.75
N ASP A 107 -20.94 21.25 -14.07
CA ASP A 107 -21.30 22.64 -13.79
C ASP A 107 -20.97 23.03 -12.35
N ASP A 108 -20.55 22.06 -11.52
CA ASP A 108 -20.15 22.27 -10.13
C ASP A 108 -18.79 22.97 -10.07
N GLU A 109 -18.70 24.07 -9.30
CA GLU A 109 -17.47 24.85 -9.18
C GLU A 109 -16.42 24.15 -8.32
N ASP A 110 -16.83 23.41 -7.29
CA ASP A 110 -15.92 22.69 -6.38
C ASP A 110 -15.28 21.50 -7.12
N GLU A 111 -16.06 20.73 -7.89
CA GLU A 111 -15.52 19.63 -8.71
C GLU A 111 -14.55 20.14 -9.79
N LYS A 112 -14.78 21.34 -10.34
CA LYS A 112 -13.84 21.97 -11.29
C LYS A 112 -12.54 22.36 -10.61
N GLU A 113 -12.61 23.01 -9.46
CA GLU A 113 -11.43 23.42 -8.72
C GLU A 113 -10.56 22.20 -8.37
N ASP A 114 -11.17 21.13 -7.86
CA ASP A 114 -10.48 19.87 -7.57
C ASP A 114 -9.81 19.28 -8.83
N ALA A 115 -10.54 19.20 -9.95
CA ALA A 115 -10.00 18.67 -11.20
C ALA A 115 -8.87 19.53 -11.78
N GLU A 116 -8.93 20.86 -11.63
CA GLU A 116 -7.86 21.80 -12.00
C GLU A 116 -6.61 21.63 -11.13
N GLU A 117 -6.74 21.20 -9.87
CA GLU A 117 -5.60 20.87 -9.00
C GLU A 117 -5.03 19.47 -9.27
N ILE A 118 -5.88 18.45 -9.47
CA ILE A 118 -5.47 17.05 -9.63
C ILE A 118 -4.81 16.80 -10.98
N LEU A 119 -5.39 17.31 -12.08
CA LEU A 119 -4.96 16.97 -13.43
C LEU A 119 -3.48 17.34 -13.72
N PRO A 120 -2.96 18.51 -13.32
CA PRO A 120 -1.54 18.84 -13.46
C PRO A 120 -0.62 17.91 -12.65
N VAL A 121 -1.03 17.49 -11.45
CA VAL A 121 -0.26 16.58 -10.61
C VAL A 121 -0.20 15.19 -11.24
N ALA A 122 -1.33 14.66 -11.71
CA ALA A 122 -1.39 13.35 -12.37
C ALA A 122 -0.52 13.31 -13.63
N ARG A 123 -0.57 14.36 -14.46
CA ARG A 123 0.29 14.48 -15.66
C ARG A 123 1.78 14.55 -15.30
N LYS A 124 2.13 15.20 -14.20
CA LYS A 124 3.51 15.28 -13.71
C LYS A 124 4.01 13.95 -13.16
N LEU A 125 3.19 13.26 -12.36
CA LEU A 125 3.52 11.90 -11.92
C LEU A 125 3.71 10.98 -13.13
N LEU A 126 2.85 11.07 -14.14
CA LEU A 126 2.98 10.27 -15.37
C LEU A 126 4.31 10.53 -16.09
N SER A 127 4.76 11.79 -16.17
CA SER A 127 6.06 12.11 -16.79
C SER A 127 7.26 11.61 -15.98
N LEU A 128 7.09 11.36 -14.68
CA LEU A 128 8.11 10.82 -13.78
C LEU A 128 8.14 9.29 -13.76
N VAL A 129 7.12 8.59 -14.27
CA VAL A 129 7.08 7.10 -14.29
C VAL A 129 8.35 6.51 -14.90
N PRO A 130 8.85 6.92 -16.09
CA PRO A 130 10.06 6.32 -16.67
C PRO A 130 11.34 6.58 -15.88
N LYS A 131 11.34 7.57 -14.99
CA LYS A 131 12.47 7.90 -14.12
C LYS A 131 12.53 6.97 -12.90
N VAL A 132 11.38 6.62 -12.35
CA VAL A 132 11.28 5.73 -11.18
C VAL A 132 11.23 4.27 -11.60
N PHE A 133 10.50 3.97 -12.67
CA PHE A 133 10.33 2.63 -13.23
C PHE A 133 10.82 2.64 -14.69
N PRO A 134 12.14 2.49 -14.93
CA PRO A 134 12.66 2.43 -16.29
C PRO A 134 11.99 1.31 -17.08
N PRO A 135 11.61 1.54 -18.35
CA PRO A 135 10.94 0.53 -19.16
C PRO A 135 11.82 -0.71 -19.31
N HIS A 136 11.33 -1.85 -18.82
CA HIS A 136 11.99 -3.15 -18.95
C HIS A 136 11.39 -3.87 -20.17
N LEU A 137 12.16 -3.93 -21.27
CA LEU A 137 11.68 -4.45 -22.55
C LEU A 137 11.78 -5.97 -22.67
N ASP A 138 12.72 -6.58 -21.94
CA ASP A 138 13.14 -7.96 -22.20
C ASP A 138 12.38 -8.99 -21.34
N GLU A 139 12.13 -8.71 -20.06
CA GLU A 139 11.48 -9.65 -19.13
C GLU A 139 10.37 -8.99 -18.30
N ALA A 140 9.30 -9.75 -18.05
CA ALA A 140 8.23 -9.32 -17.15
C ALA A 140 8.72 -9.31 -15.69
N GLU A 141 8.25 -8.33 -14.94
CA GLU A 141 8.56 -8.18 -13.52
C GLU A 141 8.11 -9.41 -12.73
N THR A 142 8.95 -9.80 -11.77
CA THR A 142 8.60 -10.86 -10.82
C THR A 142 7.60 -10.32 -9.83
N THR A 143 6.51 -11.07 -9.62
CA THR A 143 5.41 -10.65 -8.76
C THR A 143 5.05 -11.73 -7.74
N ALA A 144 4.44 -11.30 -6.64
CA ALA A 144 3.94 -12.19 -5.61
C ALA A 144 2.57 -11.72 -5.13
N LEU A 145 1.81 -12.61 -4.49
CA LEU A 145 0.51 -12.23 -3.95
C LEU A 145 0.69 -11.17 -2.86
N TYR A 146 -0.11 -10.10 -2.97
CA TYR A 146 -0.11 -9.02 -2.01
C TYR A 146 -1.53 -8.75 -1.52
N HIS A 147 -1.73 -8.83 -0.21
CA HIS A 147 -3.00 -8.55 0.44
C HIS A 147 -3.07 -7.06 0.80
N HIS A 148 -3.76 -6.27 -0.03
CA HIS A 148 -3.76 -4.80 0.08
C HIS A 148 -4.51 -4.26 1.31
N ASP A 149 -5.46 -5.01 1.90
CA ASP A 149 -6.21 -4.57 3.09
C ASP A 149 -6.03 -5.51 4.30
N LEU A 150 -4.77 -5.80 4.65
CA LEU A 150 -4.43 -6.63 5.81
C LEU A 150 -4.51 -5.82 7.12
N HIS A 151 -5.72 -5.53 7.58
CA HIS A 151 -5.99 -4.90 8.88
C HIS A 151 -6.55 -5.90 9.91
N LEU A 152 -6.60 -5.50 11.18
CA LEU A 152 -6.92 -6.43 12.29
C LEU A 152 -8.30 -7.09 12.19
N ASN A 153 -9.30 -6.46 11.55
CA ASN A 153 -10.63 -7.08 11.44
C ASN A 153 -10.68 -8.18 10.36
N ASN A 154 -9.69 -8.20 9.46
CA ASN A 154 -9.54 -9.23 8.43
C ASN A 154 -8.66 -10.40 8.89
N ILE A 155 -8.24 -10.44 10.16
CA ILE A 155 -7.42 -11.52 10.72
C ILE A 155 -8.19 -12.17 11.88
N LEU A 156 -8.61 -13.42 11.67
CA LEU A 156 -9.28 -14.20 12.70
C LEU A 156 -8.25 -14.91 13.58
N VAL A 157 -8.43 -14.80 14.90
CA VAL A 157 -7.59 -15.46 15.90
C VAL A 157 -8.40 -16.39 16.80
N ASN A 158 -7.81 -17.50 17.23
CA ASN A 158 -8.40 -18.36 18.26
C ASN A 158 -8.18 -17.78 19.68
N GLU A 159 -8.69 -18.48 20.71
CA GLU A 159 -8.55 -18.08 22.12
C GLU A 159 -7.08 -18.04 22.56
N GLU A 160 -6.21 -18.83 21.92
CA GLU A 160 -4.76 -18.87 22.13
C GLU A 160 -4.00 -17.76 21.37
N GLY A 161 -4.69 -16.93 20.58
CA GLY A 161 -4.11 -15.82 19.82
C GLY A 161 -3.38 -16.24 18.53
N GLU A 162 -3.65 -17.43 18.01
CA GLU A 162 -3.14 -17.96 16.74
C GLU A 162 -4.00 -17.53 15.57
N ILE A 163 -3.36 -17.18 14.44
CA ILE A 163 -4.07 -16.81 13.21
C ILE A 163 -4.72 -18.07 12.64
N THR A 164 -6.05 -18.05 12.52
CA THR A 164 -6.87 -19.17 12.03
C THR A 164 -7.34 -18.96 10.59
N ALA A 165 -7.60 -17.71 10.22
CA ALA A 165 -7.95 -17.33 8.87
C ALA A 165 -7.59 -15.87 8.60
N VAL A 166 -7.31 -15.58 7.33
CA VAL A 166 -7.27 -14.22 6.78
C VAL A 166 -8.48 -14.10 5.86
N LEU A 167 -9.24 -13.02 6.02
CA LEU A 167 -10.45 -12.72 5.27
C LEU A 167 -10.15 -11.71 4.16
N ASP A 168 -11.15 -11.44 3.34
CA ASP A 168 -11.14 -10.30 2.41
C ASP A 168 -10.12 -10.40 1.26
N TRP A 169 -10.12 -11.56 0.61
CA TRP A 169 -9.27 -11.84 -0.55
C TRP A 169 -9.78 -11.24 -1.87
N GLU A 170 -10.86 -10.44 -1.83
CA GLU A 170 -11.31 -9.74 -3.03
C GLU A 170 -10.24 -8.77 -3.52
N CYS A 171 -10.14 -8.57 -4.84
CA CYS A 171 -9.12 -7.71 -5.48
C CYS A 171 -7.64 -8.05 -5.16
N VAL A 172 -7.36 -9.14 -4.45
CA VAL A 172 -5.98 -9.61 -4.22
C VAL A 172 -5.37 -10.05 -5.54
N SER A 173 -4.17 -9.54 -5.79
CA SER A 173 -3.49 -9.68 -7.08
C SER A 173 -2.02 -10.01 -6.89
N ALA A 174 -1.40 -10.55 -7.93
CA ALA A 174 0.05 -10.63 -8.00
C ALA A 174 0.59 -9.22 -8.26
N MET A 175 1.41 -8.72 -7.34
CA MET A 175 1.95 -7.36 -7.34
C MET A 175 3.48 -7.41 -7.37
N PRO A 176 4.14 -6.33 -7.81
CA PRO A 176 5.60 -6.20 -7.75
C PRO A 176 6.18 -6.52 -6.37
N LEU A 177 7.37 -7.13 -6.32
CA LEU A 177 7.99 -7.51 -5.03
C LEU A 177 8.21 -6.32 -4.09
N TRP A 178 8.40 -5.11 -4.62
CA TRP A 178 8.52 -3.90 -3.81
C TRP A 178 7.22 -3.57 -3.06
N MET A 179 6.03 -3.95 -3.56
CA MET A 179 4.76 -3.80 -2.81
C MET A 179 4.74 -4.70 -1.57
N ALA A 180 5.36 -5.88 -1.62
CA ALA A 180 5.47 -6.78 -0.48
C ALA A 180 6.44 -6.27 0.63
N THR A 181 7.04 -5.09 0.44
CA THR A 181 7.82 -4.40 1.47
C THR A 181 6.98 -3.45 2.33
N MET A 182 5.73 -3.17 1.93
CA MET A 182 4.78 -2.41 2.73
C MET A 182 4.46 -3.14 4.04
N VAL A 183 4.24 -2.37 5.10
CA VAL A 183 3.79 -2.91 6.37
C VAL A 183 2.26 -3.05 6.36
N PRO A 184 1.69 -4.07 7.03
CA PRO A 184 0.25 -4.19 7.20
C PRO A 184 -0.36 -2.93 7.80
N LYS A 185 -1.60 -2.60 7.44
CA LYS A 185 -2.29 -1.35 7.80
C LYS A 185 -2.33 -1.09 9.31
N PHE A 186 -2.45 -2.14 10.13
CA PHE A 186 -2.43 -2.00 11.60
C PHE A 186 -1.05 -1.63 12.19
N LEU A 187 0.00 -1.69 11.36
CA LEU A 187 1.35 -1.25 11.69
C LEU A 187 1.70 0.09 11.02
N ASP A 188 0.79 0.70 10.28
CA ASP A 188 0.98 1.93 9.51
C ASP A 188 0.48 3.18 10.27
N GLU A 189 0.96 3.34 11.51
CA GLU A 189 0.66 4.49 12.38
C GLU A 189 1.79 5.53 12.39
N PRO A 190 1.56 6.77 12.86
CA PRO A 190 2.63 7.74 13.08
C PRO A 190 3.77 7.18 13.94
N VAL A 191 5.02 7.49 13.56
CA VAL A 191 6.21 7.02 14.28
C VAL A 191 6.34 7.72 15.63
N ARG A 192 6.54 6.94 16.68
CA ARG A 192 6.88 7.41 18.02
C ARG A 192 7.94 6.54 18.66
N GLU A 193 9.16 7.07 18.73
CA GLU A 193 10.31 6.33 19.27
C GLU A 193 10.35 6.32 20.80
N GLU A 194 9.89 7.40 21.43
CA GLU A 194 9.93 7.56 22.87
C GLU A 194 8.61 7.16 23.52
N GLU A 195 8.68 6.37 24.59
CA GLU A 195 7.49 5.96 25.33
C GLU A 195 6.84 7.18 26.01
N PRO A 196 5.53 7.42 25.80
CA PRO A 196 4.86 8.56 26.41
C PRO A 196 4.82 8.42 27.93
N GLN A 197 5.38 9.41 28.62
CA GLN A 197 5.37 9.46 30.08
C GLN A 197 3.99 9.91 30.58
N ARG A 198 3.26 9.02 31.24
CA ARG A 198 1.87 9.25 31.69
C ARG A 198 1.68 10.56 32.46
N ASP A 199 2.65 10.93 33.30
CA ASP A 199 2.59 12.12 34.16
C ASP A 199 2.72 13.45 33.39
N MET A 200 3.16 13.41 32.12
CA MET A 200 3.25 14.58 31.26
C MET A 200 1.92 14.95 30.59
N TYR A 201 0.89 14.11 30.74
CA TYR A 201 -0.42 14.31 30.12
C TYR A 201 -1.42 14.81 31.14
N MET A 202 -2.28 15.73 30.69
CA MET A 202 -3.38 16.24 31.50
C MET A 202 -4.33 15.11 31.90
N ASP A 203 -4.83 15.21 33.13
CA ASP A 203 -5.92 14.38 33.59
C ASP A 203 -7.20 14.74 32.83
N GLU A 204 -8.04 13.74 32.61
CA GLU A 204 -9.36 13.95 32.03
C GLU A 204 -10.24 14.76 33.01
N ILE A 205 -11.19 15.51 32.46
CA ILE A 205 -12.12 16.29 33.28
C ILE A 205 -13.03 15.29 34.03
N PRO A 206 -13.36 15.50 35.33
CA PRO A 206 -14.12 14.53 36.13
C PRO A 206 -15.42 14.04 35.50
N GLU A 207 -16.07 14.87 34.68
CA GLU A 207 -17.33 14.55 33.97
C GLU A 207 -17.14 13.58 32.80
N LYS A 208 -15.91 13.43 32.30
CA LYS A 208 -15.51 12.54 31.20
C LYS A 208 -14.63 11.38 31.65
N CYS A 209 -14.26 11.31 32.93
CA CYS A 209 -13.54 10.17 33.47
C CYS A 209 -14.39 8.90 33.38
N ASN A 210 -13.82 7.84 32.83
CA ASN A 210 -14.40 6.50 32.83
C ASN A 210 -13.31 5.45 33.10
N ASP A 211 -13.70 4.20 33.26
CA ASP A 211 -12.73 3.13 33.55
C ASP A 211 -11.76 2.88 32.37
N GLU A 212 -12.15 3.25 31.15
CA GLU A 212 -11.37 3.01 29.93
C GLU A 212 -10.23 4.03 29.73
N ASN A 213 -10.45 5.29 30.13
CA ASN A 213 -9.44 6.35 30.02
C ASN A 213 -8.55 6.45 31.26
N GLU A 214 -8.80 5.66 32.30
CA GLU A 214 -8.02 5.62 33.55
C GLU A 214 -7.68 7.04 34.09
N GLY A 215 -8.57 8.01 33.89
CA GLY A 215 -8.42 9.40 34.30
C GLY A 215 -7.42 10.25 33.49
N LYS A 216 -6.93 9.78 32.34
CA LYS A 216 -6.05 10.55 31.43
C LYS A 216 -6.78 10.97 30.16
N ASN A 217 -6.37 12.11 29.61
CA ASN A 217 -6.83 12.54 28.30
C ASN A 217 -6.45 11.51 27.21
N GLU A 218 -7.33 11.36 26.23
CA GLU A 218 -7.20 10.46 25.08
C GLU A 218 -5.83 10.53 24.39
N LEU A 219 -5.20 11.71 24.35
CA LEU A 219 -3.88 11.92 23.73
C LEU A 219 -2.78 11.01 24.31
N TYR A 220 -2.84 10.67 25.59
CA TYR A 220 -1.90 9.72 26.20
C TYR A 220 -2.02 8.33 25.57
N PHE A 221 -3.25 7.85 25.39
CA PHE A 221 -3.52 6.53 24.84
C PHE A 221 -3.20 6.46 23.34
N ILE A 222 -3.49 7.53 22.59
CA ILE A 222 -3.10 7.65 21.19
C ILE A 222 -1.58 7.53 21.07
N HIS A 223 -0.82 8.36 21.79
CA HIS A 223 0.65 8.32 21.73
C HIS A 223 1.22 6.99 22.24
N ARG A 224 0.55 6.34 23.19
CA ARG A 224 0.96 5.01 23.66
C ARG A 224 0.76 3.97 22.57
N MET A 225 -0.37 4.01 21.86
CA MET A 225 -0.62 3.13 20.71
C MET A 225 0.39 3.39 19.58
N GLU A 226 0.69 4.65 19.24
CA GLU A 226 1.74 4.99 18.26
C GLU A 226 3.10 4.41 18.64
N TYR A 227 3.49 4.52 19.92
CA TYR A 227 4.73 3.94 20.43
C TYR A 227 4.74 2.42 20.32
N GLU A 228 3.67 1.77 20.80
CA GLU A 228 3.54 0.31 20.75
C GLU A 228 3.60 -0.18 19.29
N THR A 229 2.87 0.45 18.37
CA THR A 229 2.89 0.16 16.93
C THR A 229 4.27 0.37 16.33
N THR A 230 4.99 1.43 16.72
CA THR A 230 6.38 1.68 16.27
C THR A 230 7.30 0.53 16.67
N GLN A 231 7.20 0.02 17.91
CA GLN A 231 7.99 -1.13 18.34
C GLN A 231 7.59 -2.41 17.59
N LEU A 232 6.29 -2.64 17.35
CA LEU A 232 5.81 -3.79 16.59
C LEU A 232 6.26 -3.74 15.12
N ARG A 233 6.31 -2.56 14.50
CA ARG A 233 6.86 -2.38 13.14
C ARG A 233 8.32 -2.84 13.06
N LYS A 234 9.14 -2.52 14.07
CA LYS A 234 10.53 -3.00 14.14
C LYS A 234 10.60 -4.53 14.24
N VAL A 235 9.74 -5.14 15.05
CA VAL A 235 9.63 -6.60 15.16
C VAL A 235 9.23 -7.22 13.83
N TYR A 236 8.22 -6.66 13.15
CA TYR A 236 7.75 -7.10 11.85
C TYR A 236 8.88 -7.08 10.81
N ASN A 237 9.54 -5.92 10.65
CA ASN A 237 10.63 -5.74 9.70
C ASN A 237 11.83 -6.64 10.01
N ALA A 238 12.20 -6.80 11.29
CA ALA A 238 13.28 -7.69 11.68
C ALA A 238 12.95 -9.16 11.35
N THR A 239 11.73 -9.59 11.65
CA THR A 239 11.26 -10.95 11.35
C THR A 239 11.22 -11.18 9.84
N LEU A 240 10.70 -10.22 9.07
CA LEU A 240 10.71 -10.32 7.61
C LEU A 240 12.13 -10.38 7.04
N ARG A 241 13.10 -9.62 7.57
CA ARG A 241 14.50 -9.72 7.12
C ARG A 241 15.13 -11.08 7.41
N GLU A 242 14.83 -11.66 8.57
CA GLU A 242 15.31 -13.01 8.93
C GLU A 242 14.70 -14.08 8.01
N LEU A 243 13.42 -13.91 7.64
CA LEU A 243 12.73 -14.82 6.75
C LEU A 243 13.11 -14.56 5.28
N TRP A 244 13.28 -13.32 4.84
CA TRP A 244 13.55 -12.97 3.46
C TRP A 244 14.83 -12.11 3.42
N PRO A 245 16.03 -12.75 3.36
CA PRO A 245 17.29 -12.01 3.35
C PRO A 245 17.44 -11.08 2.14
N GLU A 246 16.83 -11.43 1.01
CA GLU A 246 16.77 -10.63 -0.22
C GLU A 246 15.58 -9.66 -0.24
N TRP A 247 14.97 -9.36 0.92
CA TRP A 247 13.83 -8.45 1.01
C TRP A 247 14.23 -7.03 0.56
N PRO A 248 13.64 -6.48 -0.53
CA PRO A 248 14.18 -5.32 -1.24
C PRO A 248 13.81 -3.98 -0.59
N LEU A 249 13.54 -3.93 0.72
CA LEU A 249 12.98 -2.74 1.38
C LEU A 249 13.80 -1.47 1.11
N GLU A 250 15.13 -1.53 1.22
CA GLU A 250 16.00 -0.36 1.06
C GLU A 250 16.05 0.15 -0.39
N GLU A 251 15.90 -0.76 -1.35
CA GLU A 251 15.88 -0.44 -2.77
C GLU A 251 14.51 0.08 -3.22
N SER A 252 13.44 -0.33 -2.51
CA SER A 252 12.03 -0.06 -2.85
C SER A 252 11.50 1.29 -2.39
N TYR A 253 12.31 2.09 -1.69
CA TYR A 253 11.84 3.30 -1.02
C TYR A 253 11.27 4.34 -1.99
N VAL A 254 11.86 4.49 -3.18
CA VAL A 254 11.41 5.47 -4.17
C VAL A 254 10.12 5.00 -4.83
N GLU A 255 9.99 3.70 -5.10
CA GLU A 255 8.83 3.03 -5.66
C GLU A 255 7.64 3.17 -4.73
N LEU A 256 7.84 2.92 -3.43
CA LEU A 256 6.83 3.10 -2.38
C LEU A 256 6.37 4.56 -2.27
N ASP A 257 7.32 5.51 -2.22
CA ASP A 257 6.97 6.94 -2.14
C ASP A 257 6.20 7.40 -3.39
N PHE A 258 6.58 6.88 -4.57
CA PHE A 258 5.90 7.19 -5.83
C PHE A 258 4.48 6.59 -5.86
N PHE A 259 4.32 5.34 -5.44
CA PHE A 259 3.02 4.71 -5.29
C PHE A 259 2.12 5.48 -4.32
N GLN A 260 2.67 5.91 -3.18
CA GLN A 260 1.95 6.75 -2.22
C GLN A 260 1.60 8.12 -2.81
N ALA A 261 2.46 8.73 -3.62
CA ALA A 261 2.12 9.97 -4.30
C ALA A 261 0.96 9.80 -5.30
N ILE A 262 0.90 8.67 -6.01
CA ILE A 262 -0.25 8.34 -6.88
C ILE A 262 -1.52 8.13 -6.07
N SER A 263 -1.46 7.35 -4.98
CA SER A 263 -2.65 7.05 -4.14
C SER A 263 -3.26 8.29 -3.48
N GLN A 264 -2.49 9.37 -3.38
CA GLN A 264 -2.92 10.66 -2.85
C GLN A 264 -3.21 11.71 -3.93
N CYS A 265 -3.05 11.36 -5.21
CA CYS A 265 -3.15 12.31 -6.31
C CYS A 265 -4.57 12.85 -6.51
N ASP A 266 -5.59 12.02 -6.30
CA ASP A 266 -7.01 12.34 -6.40
C ASP A 266 -7.70 12.39 -5.02
N GLY A 267 -6.90 12.42 -3.95
CA GLY A 267 -7.37 12.52 -2.57
C GLY A 267 -7.13 13.91 -1.94
N ILE A 268 -7.45 14.01 -0.64
CA ILE A 268 -7.30 15.21 0.19
C ILE A 268 -5.86 15.77 0.18
N TRP A 269 -4.88 14.95 -0.19
CA TRP A 269 -3.46 15.25 -0.13
C TRP A 269 -2.81 15.50 -1.51
N VAL A 270 -3.58 15.87 -2.53
CA VAL A 270 -3.08 16.22 -3.88
C VAL A 270 -1.93 17.24 -3.85
N LYS A 271 -2.01 18.26 -3.00
CA LYS A 271 -0.95 19.28 -2.83
C LYS A 271 0.37 18.68 -2.32
N LYS A 272 0.28 17.63 -1.49
CA LYS A 272 1.44 16.90 -0.98
C LYS A 272 2.07 16.07 -2.10
N ALA A 273 1.26 15.35 -2.89
CA ALA A 273 1.71 14.63 -4.07
C ALA A 273 2.40 15.54 -5.08
N GLY A 274 1.83 16.72 -5.36
CA GLY A 274 2.43 17.72 -6.23
C GLY A 274 3.80 18.22 -5.74
N ARG A 275 3.92 18.55 -4.45
CA ARG A 275 5.20 18.97 -3.85
C ARG A 275 6.26 17.87 -3.91
N TRP A 276 5.87 16.63 -3.64
CA TRP A 276 6.77 15.48 -3.76
C TRP A 276 7.27 15.31 -5.20
N ALA A 277 6.36 15.37 -6.18
CA ALA A 277 6.69 15.30 -7.59
C ALA A 277 7.64 16.43 -8.04
N ASP A 278 7.47 17.65 -7.53
CA ASP A 278 8.39 18.78 -7.79
C ASP A 278 9.81 18.52 -7.27
N CYS A 279 9.94 17.95 -6.07
CA CYS A 279 11.23 17.56 -5.51
C CYS A 279 11.90 16.48 -6.37
N MET A 280 11.12 15.46 -6.77
CA MET A 280 11.58 14.38 -7.64
C MET A 280 12.04 14.88 -9.01
N GLU A 281 11.32 15.81 -9.64
CA GLU A 281 11.71 16.42 -10.92
C GLU A 281 13.06 17.13 -10.81
N LYS A 282 13.27 17.87 -9.70
CA LYS A 282 14.53 18.57 -9.39
C LYS A 282 15.68 17.64 -8.97
N GLY A 283 15.45 16.33 -8.89
CA GLY A 283 16.44 15.34 -8.48
C GLY A 283 16.75 15.35 -6.99
N GLN A 284 15.82 15.85 -6.16
CA GLN A 284 15.93 15.80 -4.70
C GLN A 284 15.38 14.48 -4.18
N THR A 285 16.10 13.83 -3.27
CA THR A 285 15.60 12.66 -2.54
C THR A 285 14.86 13.15 -1.30
N LEU A 286 13.54 12.98 -1.27
CA LEU A 286 12.69 13.35 -0.14
C LEU A 286 11.67 12.23 0.09
N ARG A 287 11.57 11.74 1.34
CA ARG A 287 10.55 10.75 1.69
C ARG A 287 9.17 11.37 1.59
N PHE A 288 8.19 10.62 1.10
CA PHE A 288 6.82 11.14 1.04
C PHE A 288 6.26 11.43 2.44
N GLU A 289 6.67 10.64 3.44
CA GLU A 289 6.30 10.82 4.86
C GLU A 289 6.80 12.16 5.44
N ASP A 290 8.02 12.59 5.10
CA ASP A 290 8.65 13.80 5.67
C ASP A 290 7.90 15.09 5.31
N LEU A 291 7.12 15.07 4.23
CA LEU A 291 6.29 16.21 3.81
C LEU A 291 5.11 16.49 4.76
N TRP A 292 4.86 15.62 5.74
CA TRP A 292 3.89 15.86 6.82
C TRP A 292 4.30 17.03 7.73
N GLY A 293 5.60 17.34 7.82
CA GLY A 293 6.17 18.34 8.75
C GLY A 293 6.11 19.81 8.32
N GLY A 294 5.39 20.15 7.25
CA GLY A 294 5.34 21.51 6.68
C GLY A 294 4.48 22.53 7.45
N GLY A 295 3.98 22.20 8.64
CA GLY A 295 3.17 23.08 9.49
C GLY A 295 3.69 23.10 10.92
N LEU A 296 4.24 24.25 11.35
CA LEU A 296 4.54 24.60 12.75
C LEU A 296 5.51 23.67 13.50
N GLY A 297 6.77 23.71 13.09
CA GLY A 297 7.88 23.53 14.02
C GLY A 297 7.97 24.70 15.00
N LEU A 298 7.05 24.78 15.96
CA LEU A 298 7.33 25.47 17.22
C LEU A 298 8.29 24.58 17.99
N LYS A 299 9.59 24.83 17.82
CA LYS A 299 10.56 24.52 18.87
C LYS A 299 10.12 25.30 20.11
N GLN A 300 9.43 24.65 21.03
CA GLN A 300 9.35 25.17 22.39
C GLN A 300 10.65 24.79 23.09
N GLN A 301 11.35 25.83 23.52
CA GLN A 301 12.46 25.79 24.47
C GLN A 301 12.00 25.25 25.82
#